data_AF-K2AIY1-F1
#
_entry.id   AF-K2AIY1-F1
#
_cell.length_a   1.000
_cell.length_b   1.000
_cell.length_c   1.000
_cell.angle_alpha   90.00
_cell.angle_beta   90.00
_cell.angle_gamma   90.00
#
_symmetry.space_group_name_H-M   'P 1'
#
loop_
_entity.id
_entity.type
_entity.pdbx_description
1 polymer ?
#
loop_
_entity_poly.entity_id
_entity_poly.type
_entity_poly.pdbx_seq_one_letter_code
_entity_poly.pdbx_strand_id
1 'polypeptide(L)'
;MSEQLPQQFNQAQETQPDVSLSGAKDLSLTDTPEKTEHQVKLEALSEKLQLKVQWESQVKTLNETGVIDILLDCQDIGVLGVDPHDSTKIKEYPIPTYEEILSQITPEQLQILELKESQGFTKLLLTPMVLPLEILISRYKQLIIKKHKEGKLLSTDGSSLELKEDDNDSTKFDPIFIWDGYLNCDQEDQDGNTKMTYYPKDFTDPSFKGFTLNELLTGITKEKNKQYQAYLNKVKPTNGWSIKLIENLPDLPAKGQGKTLRHSSGQARKQLEANQSPIDYLKKLQEDPQYANEMGLVIQDWLIYAIIHLQQTNQQIDDQARACYLIASLVSGGAPVCRWDRYGCQADLSGDNLGVSGSGYGVRSSVMLPQTIGL
;
A
#
# COMPACT_ATOMS: atom_id res chain seq x y z
N MET A 1 78.60 13.40 -36.28
CA MET A 1 77.75 13.33 -37.50
C MET A 1 76.32 13.29 -37.01
N SER A 2 75.51 14.33 -37.00
CA SER A 2 75.50 15.64 -37.67
C SER A 2 74.51 16.48 -36.84
N GLU A 3 74.88 17.65 -36.29
CA GLU A 3 74.48 18.98 -36.80
C GLU A 3 73.00 19.05 -37.23
N GLN A 4 72.12 19.92 -36.70
CA GLN A 4 72.18 21.38 -36.77
C GLN A 4 71.21 22.06 -35.77
N LEU A 5 71.70 23.09 -35.06
CA LEU A 5 70.98 24.31 -34.60
C LEU A 5 70.76 25.24 -35.83
N PRO A 6 70.05 26.41 -35.84
CA PRO A 6 69.91 27.39 -34.74
C PRO A 6 68.68 28.37 -34.74
N GLN A 7 68.65 29.27 -33.73
CA GLN A 7 68.37 30.74 -33.81
C GLN A 7 66.99 31.27 -34.29
N GLN A 8 66.47 32.44 -33.89
CA GLN A 8 66.67 33.47 -32.85
C GLN A 8 65.62 34.58 -33.18
N PHE A 9 65.14 35.36 -32.21
CA PHE A 9 65.27 36.84 -32.12
C PHE A 9 64.18 37.54 -31.27
N ASN A 10 64.67 38.58 -30.59
CA ASN A 10 64.15 39.44 -29.53
C ASN A 10 63.03 40.45 -29.90
N GLN A 11 62.57 41.13 -28.82
CA GLN A 11 62.03 42.51 -28.67
C GLN A 11 60.49 42.57 -28.47
N ALA A 12 59.89 43.37 -27.58
CA ALA A 12 60.33 44.53 -26.77
C ALA A 12 59.44 44.70 -25.52
N GLN A 13 59.85 45.61 -24.63
CA GLN A 13 59.16 46.11 -23.42
C GLN A 13 57.97 47.03 -23.74
N GLU A 14 57.15 47.27 -22.69
CA GLU A 14 56.25 48.43 -22.37
C GLU A 14 54.92 47.87 -21.81
N THR A 15 54.24 48.32 -20.75
CA THR A 15 54.28 49.45 -19.80
C THR A 15 53.29 49.07 -18.65
N GLN A 16 53.48 49.59 -17.42
CA GLN A 16 52.43 49.56 -16.37
C GLN A 16 51.41 50.69 -16.60
N PRO A 17 50.14 50.58 -16.14
CA PRO A 17 49.73 51.05 -14.79
C PRO A 17 48.72 50.10 -14.10
N ASP A 18 48.78 49.87 -12.79
CA ASP A 18 48.19 50.67 -11.69
C ASP A 18 46.67 50.91 -11.84
N VAL A 19 45.84 50.13 -11.14
CA VAL A 19 44.64 50.58 -10.39
C VAL A 19 44.31 49.52 -9.33
N SER A 20 44.53 49.89 -8.07
CA SER A 20 43.84 49.32 -6.92
C SER A 20 42.41 49.86 -6.88
N LEU A 21 41.40 49.03 -6.55
CA LEU A 21 40.27 49.38 -5.66
C LEU A 21 39.20 48.27 -5.59
N SER A 22 38.93 47.89 -4.33
CA SER A 22 37.62 47.63 -3.74
C SER A 22 36.64 46.67 -4.45
N GLY A 23 36.35 45.57 -3.78
CA GLY A 23 35.14 44.80 -4.09
C GLY A 23 35.11 43.42 -3.47
N ALA A 24 35.34 43.30 -2.15
CA ALA A 24 34.91 42.11 -1.43
C ALA A 24 33.36 42.11 -1.44
N LYS A 25 32.77 41.47 -2.45
CA LYS A 25 31.36 41.13 -2.46
C LYS A 25 31.19 39.85 -1.64
N ASP A 26 30.64 40.08 -0.46
CA ASP A 26 29.95 39.11 0.38
C ASP A 26 29.04 38.23 -0.49
N LEU A 27 29.43 36.97 -0.68
CA LEU A 27 28.64 35.93 -1.31
C LEU A 27 28.00 35.09 -0.20
N SER A 28 27.07 35.70 0.53
CA SER A 28 26.22 34.99 1.50
C SER A 28 24.74 35.36 1.28
N LEU A 29 24.19 34.91 0.16
CA LEU A 29 22.74 34.79 -0.02
C LEU A 29 22.47 33.42 -0.63
N THR A 30 22.32 32.43 0.23
CA THR A 30 21.63 31.19 -0.12
C THR A 30 20.14 31.53 -0.21
N ASP A 31 19.72 32.08 -1.34
CA ASP A 31 18.30 32.21 -1.70
C ASP A 31 17.73 30.79 -1.81
N THR A 32 17.13 30.32 -0.72
CA THR A 32 16.31 29.12 -0.79
C THR A 32 15.03 29.54 -1.50
N PRO A 33 14.67 28.93 -2.64
CA PRO A 33 13.48 29.34 -3.39
C PRO A 33 12.24 29.28 -2.49
N GLU A 34 11.42 30.32 -2.55
CA GLU A 34 10.20 30.45 -1.77
C GLU A 34 9.27 29.26 -2.06
N LYS A 35 8.83 28.55 -1.02
CA LYS A 35 7.97 27.37 -1.17
C LYS A 35 6.61 27.79 -1.74
N THR A 36 6.12 27.02 -2.70
CA THR A 36 4.77 27.21 -3.25
C THR A 36 3.70 26.93 -2.19
N GLU A 37 2.51 27.53 -2.33
CA GLU A 37 1.36 27.25 -1.43
C GLU A 37 1.06 25.75 -1.35
N HIS A 38 1.15 25.05 -2.48
CA HIS A 38 1.00 23.60 -2.56
C HIS A 38 2.00 22.86 -1.66
N GLN A 39 3.29 23.19 -1.74
CA GLN A 39 4.33 22.57 -0.93
C GLN A 39 4.10 22.84 0.57
N VAL A 40 3.75 24.07 0.95
CA VAL A 40 3.47 24.43 2.34
C VAL A 40 2.31 23.62 2.91
N LYS A 41 1.20 23.48 2.16
CA LYS A 41 0.04 22.68 2.57
C LYS A 41 0.37 21.18 2.65
N LEU A 42 1.11 20.66 1.68
CA LEU A 42 1.52 19.26 1.66
C LEU A 42 2.43 18.92 2.85
N GLU A 43 3.38 19.80 3.17
CA GLU A 43 4.24 19.67 4.36
C GLU A 43 3.41 19.68 5.65
N ALA A 44 2.51 20.66 5.81
CA ALA A 44 1.65 20.76 6.98
C ALA A 44 0.75 19.52 7.17
N LEU A 45 0.14 19.00 6.09
CA LEU A 45 -0.64 17.77 6.15
C LEU A 45 0.24 16.56 6.49
N SER A 46 1.42 16.47 5.88
CA SER A 46 2.37 15.38 6.11
C SER A 46 2.87 15.33 7.55
N GLU A 47 3.14 16.48 8.15
CA GLU A 47 3.51 16.63 9.56
C GLU A 47 2.34 16.26 10.48
N LYS A 48 1.13 16.77 10.19
CA LYS A 48 -0.09 16.46 10.94
C LYS A 48 -0.36 14.94 10.98
N LEU A 49 -0.21 14.28 9.84
CA LEU A 49 -0.34 12.84 9.69
C LEU A 49 0.89 12.06 10.15
N GLN A 50 2.01 12.72 10.44
CA GLN A 50 3.30 12.08 10.74
C GLN A 50 3.74 11.07 9.66
N LEU A 51 3.51 11.38 8.38
CA LEU A 51 3.70 10.42 7.28
C LEU A 51 5.13 9.85 7.22
N LYS A 52 6.15 10.68 7.49
CA LYS A 52 7.54 10.22 7.53
C LYS A 52 7.78 9.19 8.62
N VAL A 53 7.30 9.46 9.84
CA VAL A 53 7.42 8.54 10.98
C VAL A 53 6.69 7.23 10.69
N GLN A 54 5.50 7.30 10.07
CA GLN A 54 4.76 6.11 9.67
C GLN A 54 5.49 5.30 8.60
N TRP A 55 6.09 5.96 7.60
CA TRP A 55 6.88 5.32 6.56
C TRP A 55 8.09 4.60 7.18
N GLU A 56 8.90 5.29 7.99
CA GLU A 56 10.09 4.73 8.65
C GLU A 56 9.73 3.53 9.55
N SER A 57 8.63 3.65 10.31
CA SER A 57 8.12 2.58 11.17
C SER A 57 7.67 1.36 10.37
N GLN A 58 7.02 1.57 9.21
CA GLN A 58 6.62 0.49 8.31
C GLN A 58 7.82 -0.18 7.68
N VAL A 59 8.76 0.57 7.11
CA VAL A 59 9.99 0.02 6.52
C VAL A 59 10.72 -0.87 7.52
N LYS A 60 10.93 -0.37 8.75
CA LYS A 60 11.54 -1.15 9.83
C LYS A 60 10.75 -2.43 10.11
N THR A 61 9.43 -2.34 10.21
CA THR A 61 8.56 -3.48 10.52
C THR A 61 8.56 -4.53 9.41
N LEU A 62 8.48 -4.10 8.15
CA LEU A 62 8.52 -4.99 6.98
C LEU A 62 9.88 -5.68 6.87
N ASN A 63 10.97 -5.00 7.22
CA ASN A 63 12.30 -5.59 7.25
C ASN A 63 12.43 -6.62 8.39
N GLU A 64 12.01 -6.28 9.61
CA GLU A 64 12.05 -7.20 10.77
C GLU A 64 11.19 -8.46 10.61
N THR A 65 10.18 -8.40 9.74
CA THR A 65 9.26 -9.50 9.44
C THR A 65 9.63 -10.25 8.16
N GLY A 66 10.69 -9.82 7.45
CA GLY A 66 11.19 -10.44 6.22
C GLY A 66 10.24 -10.27 5.03
N VAL A 67 9.33 -9.28 5.07
CA VAL A 67 8.51 -8.90 3.92
C VAL A 67 9.36 -8.18 2.87
N ILE A 68 10.28 -7.33 3.31
CA ILE A 68 11.31 -6.72 2.45
C ILE A 68 12.69 -7.24 2.84
N ASP A 69 13.61 -7.19 1.87
CA ASP A 69 15.02 -7.58 2.03
C ASP A 69 15.92 -6.65 1.20
N ILE A 70 17.23 -6.80 1.35
CA ILE A 70 18.23 -6.14 0.51
C ILE A 70 18.19 -6.77 -0.88
N LEU A 71 17.92 -5.94 -1.88
CA LEU A 71 17.92 -6.23 -3.30
C LEU A 71 19.35 -6.10 -3.83
N LEU A 72 19.85 -7.15 -4.48
CA LEU A 72 21.27 -7.27 -4.81
C LEU A 72 21.66 -6.47 -6.05
N ASP A 73 20.76 -6.37 -7.04
CA ASP A 73 21.06 -5.69 -8.30
C ASP A 73 20.94 -4.16 -8.15
N CYS A 74 19.89 -3.67 -7.49
CA CYS A 74 19.68 -2.24 -7.26
C CYS A 74 20.32 -1.71 -5.97
N GLN A 75 20.84 -2.59 -5.10
CA GLN A 75 21.47 -2.25 -3.81
C GLN A 75 20.57 -1.42 -2.87
N ASP A 76 19.27 -1.69 -2.90
CA ASP A 76 18.27 -1.01 -2.07
C ASP A 76 17.44 -2.04 -1.30
N ILE A 77 16.53 -1.60 -0.43
CA ILE A 77 15.57 -2.46 0.24
C ILE A 77 14.25 -2.52 -0.55
N GLY A 78 13.65 -3.69 -0.62
CA GLY A 78 12.37 -3.86 -1.30
C GLY A 78 11.94 -5.30 -1.41
N VAL A 79 11.21 -5.64 -2.48
CA VAL A 79 10.69 -7.00 -2.70
C VAL A 79 11.15 -7.59 -4.01
N LEU A 80 11.30 -8.91 -4.02
CA LEU A 80 11.39 -9.70 -5.24
C LEU A 80 9.98 -10.08 -5.67
N GLY A 81 9.59 -9.63 -6.85
CA GLY A 81 8.26 -9.87 -7.42
C GLY A 81 8.34 -10.54 -8.78
N VAL A 82 7.20 -11.05 -9.25
CA VAL A 82 7.10 -11.62 -10.60
C VAL A 82 7.19 -10.51 -11.63
N ASP A 83 7.97 -10.72 -12.70
CA ASP A 83 8.03 -9.76 -13.82
C ASP A 83 6.68 -9.77 -14.57
N PRO A 84 6.00 -8.61 -14.70
CA PRO A 84 4.71 -8.53 -15.37
C PRO A 84 4.77 -8.79 -16.88
N HIS A 85 5.96 -8.85 -17.47
CA HIS A 85 6.17 -9.19 -18.89
C HIS A 85 6.60 -10.65 -19.09
N ASP A 86 7.02 -11.35 -18.04
CA ASP A 86 7.48 -12.73 -18.08
C ASP A 86 7.30 -13.38 -16.72
N SER A 87 6.20 -14.10 -16.53
CA SER A 87 5.84 -14.72 -15.24
C SER A 87 6.83 -15.77 -14.75
N THR A 88 7.79 -16.19 -15.59
CA THR A 88 8.87 -17.10 -15.21
C THR A 88 10.08 -16.38 -14.60
N LYS A 89 10.12 -15.05 -14.67
CA LYS A 89 11.20 -14.22 -14.16
C LYS A 89 10.81 -13.51 -12.87
N ILE A 90 11.83 -13.31 -12.04
CA ILE A 90 11.75 -12.48 -10.85
C ILE A 90 12.45 -11.16 -11.14
N LYS A 91 11.87 -10.06 -10.67
CA LYS A 91 12.37 -8.71 -10.79
C LYS A 91 12.44 -8.05 -9.41
N GLU A 92 13.40 -7.15 -9.24
CA GLU A 92 13.55 -6.31 -8.05
C GLU A 92 12.61 -5.10 -8.09
N TYR A 93 11.93 -4.85 -6.96
CA TYR A 93 11.02 -3.72 -6.76
C TYR A 93 11.41 -2.98 -5.48
N PRO A 94 12.29 -1.96 -5.56
CA PRO A 94 12.66 -1.15 -4.40
C PRO A 94 11.43 -0.48 -3.79
N ILE A 95 11.45 -0.33 -2.47
CA ILE A 95 10.41 0.41 -1.75
C ILE A 95 10.45 1.89 -2.16
N PRO A 96 9.31 2.54 -2.45
CA PRO A 96 9.31 3.96 -2.75
C PRO A 96 9.78 4.76 -1.53
N THR A 97 10.70 5.69 -1.75
CA THR A 97 11.19 6.63 -0.74
C THR A 97 10.07 7.57 -0.30
N TYR A 98 10.21 8.14 0.91
CA TYR A 98 9.23 9.10 1.42
C TYR A 98 9.07 10.32 0.48
N GLU A 99 10.18 10.81 -0.06
CA GLU A 99 10.22 11.93 -1.00
C GLU A 99 9.54 11.60 -2.33
N GLU A 100 9.73 10.39 -2.87
CA GLU A 100 9.02 9.92 -4.07
C GLU A 100 7.50 9.85 -3.84
N ILE A 101 7.04 9.41 -2.67
CA ILE A 101 5.62 9.38 -2.33
C ILE A 101 5.05 10.80 -2.33
N LEU A 102 5.71 11.75 -1.66
CA LEU A 102 5.23 13.13 -1.56
C LEU A 102 5.23 13.85 -2.90
N SER A 103 6.28 13.68 -3.70
CA SER A 103 6.42 14.34 -5.01
C SER A 103 5.31 13.98 -6.00
N GLN A 104 4.61 12.86 -5.79
CA GLN A 104 3.49 12.43 -6.63
C GLN A 104 2.15 13.08 -6.22
N ILE A 105 2.07 13.72 -5.05
CA ILE A 105 0.84 14.35 -4.58
C ILE A 105 0.58 15.64 -5.36
N THR A 106 -0.51 15.67 -6.14
CA THR A 106 -0.95 16.86 -6.88
C THR A 106 -1.80 17.79 -6.01
N PRO A 107 -2.00 19.07 -6.40
CA PRO A 107 -2.89 19.98 -5.68
C PRO A 107 -4.33 19.47 -5.52
N GLU A 108 -4.87 18.78 -6.52
CA GLU A 108 -6.23 18.20 -6.47
C GLU A 108 -6.28 17.03 -5.49
N GLN A 109 -5.26 16.18 -5.50
CA GLN A 109 -5.17 15.09 -4.55
C GLN A 109 -5.01 15.60 -3.12
N LEU A 110 -4.19 16.63 -2.91
CA LEU A 110 -3.98 17.22 -1.60
C LEU A 110 -5.30 17.63 -0.95
N GLN A 111 -6.22 18.23 -1.71
CA GLN A 111 -7.57 18.57 -1.24
C GLN A 111 -8.38 17.33 -0.82
N ILE A 112 -8.27 16.23 -1.58
CA ILE A 112 -8.92 14.95 -1.23
C ILE A 112 -8.33 14.40 0.07
N LEU A 113 -7.00 14.46 0.23
CA LEU A 113 -6.32 13.95 1.42
C LEU A 113 -6.62 14.79 2.66
N GLU A 114 -6.69 16.12 2.57
CA GLU A 114 -7.11 17.00 3.68
C GLU A 114 -8.54 16.68 4.13
N LEU A 115 -9.45 16.49 3.17
CA LEU A 115 -10.82 16.07 3.47
C LEU A 115 -10.83 14.71 4.17
N LYS A 116 -10.13 13.72 3.60
CA LYS A 116 -10.17 12.34 4.08
C LYS A 116 -9.43 12.13 5.40
N GLU A 117 -8.38 12.90 5.66
CA GLU A 117 -7.71 12.94 6.96
C GLU A 117 -8.71 13.28 8.08
N SER A 118 -9.52 14.34 7.90
CA SER A 118 -10.55 14.71 8.88
C SER A 118 -11.67 13.66 9.03
N GLN A 119 -11.82 12.80 8.01
CA GLN A 119 -12.75 11.67 7.99
C GLN A 119 -12.12 10.37 8.51
N GLY A 120 -10.94 10.44 9.14
CA GLY A 120 -10.31 9.33 9.87
C GLY A 120 -9.21 8.58 9.11
N PHE A 121 -9.00 8.88 7.83
CA PHE A 121 -7.95 8.27 7.01
C PHE A 121 -6.59 8.83 7.39
N THR A 122 -5.98 8.22 8.40
CA THR A 122 -4.80 8.76 9.10
C THR A 122 -3.60 7.81 9.07
N LYS A 123 -3.81 6.54 8.70
CA LYS A 123 -2.76 5.52 8.70
C LYS A 123 -2.27 5.26 7.28
N LEU A 124 -0.98 5.50 7.04
CA LEU A 124 -0.30 5.11 5.82
C LEU A 124 -0.22 3.58 5.72
N LEU A 125 -0.34 3.03 4.53
CA LEU A 125 -0.13 1.62 4.24
C LEU A 125 0.70 1.47 2.97
N LEU A 126 1.86 0.81 3.08
CA LEU A 126 2.77 0.48 1.98
C LEU A 126 2.64 -1.00 1.62
N THR A 127 1.87 -1.31 0.57
CA THR A 127 1.56 -2.70 0.19
C THR A 127 2.37 -3.11 -1.05
N PRO A 128 3.27 -4.10 -0.97
CA PRO A 128 3.95 -4.66 -2.14
C PRO A 128 2.98 -5.56 -2.91
N MET A 129 2.36 -5.03 -3.97
CA MET A 129 1.39 -5.75 -4.81
C MET A 129 2.05 -6.85 -5.65
N VAL A 130 3.35 -6.74 -5.91
CA VAL A 130 4.15 -7.68 -6.72
C VAL A 130 4.67 -8.87 -5.94
N LEU A 131 4.64 -8.81 -4.60
CA LEU A 131 5.09 -9.91 -3.77
C LEU A 131 4.06 -11.05 -3.89
N PRO A 132 4.47 -12.28 -4.24
CA PRO A 132 3.54 -13.39 -4.38
C PRO A 132 2.73 -13.59 -3.10
N LEU A 133 1.42 -13.81 -3.24
CA LEU A 133 0.51 -13.90 -2.11
C LEU A 133 0.92 -14.99 -1.11
N GLU A 134 1.40 -16.13 -1.60
CA GLU A 134 1.90 -17.24 -0.78
C GLU A 134 3.05 -16.80 0.14
N ILE A 135 3.97 -15.97 -0.35
CA ILE A 135 5.10 -15.47 0.44
C ILE A 135 4.57 -14.56 1.55
N LEU A 136 3.64 -13.66 1.23
CA LEU A 136 3.07 -12.74 2.22
C LEU A 136 2.28 -13.48 3.32
N ILE A 137 1.49 -14.49 2.94
CA ILE A 137 0.80 -15.37 3.89
C ILE A 137 1.81 -16.10 4.79
N SER A 138 2.89 -16.61 4.21
CA SER A 138 3.97 -17.28 4.95
C SER A 138 4.65 -16.35 5.97
N ARG A 139 4.93 -15.09 5.60
CA ARG A 139 5.47 -14.08 6.54
C ARG A 139 4.53 -13.80 7.70
N TYR A 140 3.24 -13.65 7.40
CA TYR A 140 2.24 -13.45 8.45
C TYR A 140 2.14 -14.65 9.39
N LYS A 141 2.11 -15.88 8.84
CA LYS A 141 2.13 -17.14 9.61
C LYS A 141 3.33 -17.21 10.55
N GLN A 142 4.53 -16.92 10.03
CA GLN A 142 5.76 -16.92 10.83
C GLN A 142 5.69 -15.91 11.97
N LEU A 143 5.14 -14.73 11.73
CA LEU A 143 4.97 -13.70 12.75
C LEU A 143 3.98 -14.14 13.84
N ILE A 144 2.84 -14.72 13.49
CA ILE A 144 1.86 -15.27 14.46
C ILE A 144 2.54 -16.29 15.38
N ILE A 145 3.25 -17.28 14.80
CA ILE A 145 3.96 -18.32 15.56
C ILE A 145 4.99 -17.69 16.49
N LYS A 146 5.78 -16.73 16.00
CA LYS A 146 6.79 -16.02 16.80
C LYS A 146 6.15 -15.31 17.99
N LYS A 147 5.10 -14.52 17.77
CA LYS A 147 4.41 -13.77 18.82
C LYS A 147 3.76 -14.69 19.86
N HIS A 148 3.18 -15.81 19.43
CA HIS A 148 2.64 -16.82 20.33
C HIS A 148 3.74 -17.40 21.24
N LYS A 149 4.87 -17.84 20.67
CA LYS A 149 6.02 -18.37 21.43
C LYS A 149 6.60 -17.36 22.42
N GLU A 150 6.50 -16.07 22.12
CA GLU A 150 6.92 -14.99 23.01
C GLU A 150 5.89 -14.65 24.12
N GLY A 151 4.71 -15.28 24.13
CA GLY A 151 3.61 -14.92 25.02
C GLY A 151 2.99 -13.54 24.70
N LYS A 152 3.12 -13.09 23.44
CA LYS A 152 2.73 -11.77 22.94
C LYS A 152 1.76 -11.86 21.77
N LEU A 153 0.98 -12.94 21.66
CA LEU A 153 -0.12 -12.99 20.71
C LEU A 153 -1.39 -12.55 21.45
N LEU A 154 -1.85 -11.33 21.19
CA LEU A 154 -2.96 -10.72 21.93
C LEU A 154 -4.14 -10.41 21.01
N SER A 155 -5.33 -10.36 21.60
CA SER A 155 -6.54 -9.80 21.03
C SER A 155 -6.46 -8.26 21.01
N THR A 156 -7.34 -7.63 20.23
CA THR A 156 -7.60 -6.18 20.30
C THR A 156 -8.05 -5.71 21.68
N ASP A 157 -8.67 -6.56 22.49
CA ASP A 157 -9.03 -6.28 23.89
C ASP A 157 -7.86 -6.48 24.88
N GLY A 158 -6.72 -6.98 24.41
CA GLY A 158 -5.52 -7.25 25.19
C GLY A 158 -5.46 -8.63 25.84
N SER A 159 -6.50 -9.46 25.71
CA SER A 159 -6.47 -10.86 26.17
C SER A 159 -5.50 -11.70 25.33
N SER A 160 -4.86 -12.68 25.95
CA SER A 160 -4.00 -13.63 25.23
C SER A 160 -4.82 -14.46 24.25
N LEU A 161 -4.26 -14.66 23.06
CA LEU A 161 -4.78 -15.57 22.06
C LEU A 161 -3.90 -16.81 22.02
N GLU A 162 -4.56 -17.95 22.15
CA GLU A 162 -3.92 -19.25 22.01
C GLU A 162 -3.86 -19.63 20.53
N LEU A 163 -2.85 -20.42 20.18
CA LEU A 163 -2.87 -21.25 18.98
C LEU A 163 -3.32 -22.64 19.38
N LYS A 164 -4.07 -23.33 18.51
CA LYS A 164 -4.47 -24.70 18.81
C LYS A 164 -3.22 -25.60 18.78
N GLU A 165 -2.85 -26.15 19.92
CA GLU A 165 -1.92 -27.26 19.97
C GLU A 165 -2.75 -28.53 19.70
N ASP A 166 -2.47 -29.27 18.63
CA ASP A 166 -3.11 -30.57 18.43
C ASP A 166 -2.35 -31.62 19.25
N ASP A 167 -3.01 -32.15 20.29
CA ASP A 167 -2.45 -33.10 21.26
C ASP A 167 -1.91 -34.40 20.62
N ASN A 168 -2.22 -34.68 19.35
CA ASN A 168 -1.80 -35.91 18.67
C ASN A 168 -1.00 -35.71 17.37
N ASP A 169 -0.85 -34.47 16.87
CA ASP A 169 -0.06 -34.22 15.66
C ASP A 169 0.25 -32.73 15.47
N SER A 170 1.39 -32.27 15.99
CA SER A 170 1.87 -30.91 15.80
C SER A 170 2.16 -30.52 14.33
N THR A 171 1.99 -31.45 13.37
CA THR A 171 2.09 -31.17 11.94
C THR A 171 0.76 -30.81 11.27
N LYS A 172 -0.37 -30.94 11.99
CA LYS A 172 -1.71 -30.74 11.41
C LYS A 172 -2.34 -29.37 11.69
N PHE A 173 -1.92 -28.67 12.73
CA PHE A 173 -2.46 -27.34 13.00
C PHE A 173 -1.69 -26.27 12.23
N ASP A 174 -2.44 -25.45 11.48
CA ASP A 174 -1.92 -24.28 10.80
C ASP A 174 -2.45 -23.02 11.50
N PRO A 175 -1.59 -22.09 11.97
CA PRO A 175 -2.04 -20.81 12.53
C PRO A 175 -2.76 -19.91 11.51
N ILE A 176 -2.83 -20.32 10.24
CA ILE A 176 -3.64 -19.68 9.22
C ILE A 176 -4.45 -20.74 8.47
N PHE A 177 -5.77 -20.59 8.46
CA PHE A 177 -6.63 -21.26 7.49
C PHE A 177 -6.65 -20.49 6.18
N ILE A 178 -6.42 -21.20 5.08
CA ILE A 178 -6.39 -20.64 3.73
C ILE A 178 -7.44 -21.36 2.91
N TRP A 179 -8.42 -20.62 2.39
CA TRP A 179 -9.37 -21.15 1.42
C TRP A 179 -8.67 -21.55 0.13
N ASP A 180 -8.99 -22.73 -0.41
CA ASP A 180 -8.43 -23.26 -1.67
C ASP A 180 -8.51 -22.28 -2.84
N GLY A 181 -9.46 -21.34 -2.82
CA GLY A 181 -9.59 -20.28 -3.80
C GLY A 181 -8.35 -19.38 -3.91
N TYR A 182 -7.56 -19.22 -2.83
CA TYR A 182 -6.33 -18.44 -2.83
C TYR A 182 -5.12 -19.15 -3.43
N LEU A 183 -5.19 -20.47 -3.63
CA LEU A 183 -4.06 -21.23 -4.18
C LEU A 183 -3.77 -20.78 -5.62
N ASN A 184 -2.61 -20.15 -5.79
CA ASN A 184 -2.11 -19.55 -7.02
C ASN A 184 -3.12 -18.58 -7.67
N CYS A 185 -3.91 -17.86 -6.86
CA CYS A 185 -4.99 -17.03 -7.40
C CYS A 185 -4.50 -15.77 -8.12
N ASP A 186 -3.33 -15.28 -7.71
CA ASP A 186 -2.61 -14.13 -8.28
C ASP A 186 -1.72 -14.49 -9.47
N GLN A 187 -1.65 -15.77 -9.84
CA GLN A 187 -0.89 -16.26 -10.99
C GLN A 187 -1.79 -16.52 -12.19
N GLU A 188 -1.26 -16.29 -13.39
CA GLU A 188 -1.89 -16.73 -14.64
C GLU A 188 -1.73 -18.24 -14.82
N ASP A 189 -2.81 -18.92 -15.18
CA ASP A 189 -2.75 -20.30 -15.63
C ASP A 189 -2.17 -20.41 -17.05
N GLN A 190 -2.04 -21.64 -17.54
CA GLN A 190 -1.52 -21.93 -18.89
C GLN A 190 -2.32 -21.27 -20.03
N ASP A 191 -3.57 -20.90 -19.77
CA ASP A 191 -4.48 -20.26 -20.72
C ASP A 191 -4.52 -18.73 -20.53
N GLY A 192 -3.69 -18.18 -19.63
CA GLY A 192 -3.60 -16.76 -19.32
C GLY A 192 -4.73 -16.23 -18.44
N ASN A 193 -5.47 -17.11 -17.74
CA ASN A 193 -6.52 -16.71 -16.81
C ASN A 193 -5.99 -16.61 -15.38
N THR A 194 -6.48 -15.64 -14.61
CA THR A 194 -6.22 -15.52 -13.18
C THR A 194 -7.48 -15.83 -12.40
N LYS A 195 -7.35 -16.47 -11.22
CA LYS A 195 -8.51 -16.69 -10.33
C LYS A 195 -8.85 -15.45 -9.51
N MET A 196 -7.92 -14.51 -9.41
CA MET A 196 -8.09 -13.26 -8.68
C MET A 196 -8.24 -12.08 -9.64
N THR A 197 -9.24 -11.25 -9.38
CA THR A 197 -9.43 -9.98 -10.07
C THR A 197 -9.37 -8.84 -9.08
N TYR A 198 -8.68 -7.75 -9.45
CA TYR A 198 -8.42 -6.59 -8.62
C TYR A 198 -9.29 -5.40 -9.03
N TYR A 199 -9.74 -4.63 -8.05
CA TYR A 199 -10.56 -3.43 -8.21
C TYR A 199 -11.76 -3.62 -9.15
N PRO A 200 -12.66 -4.59 -8.90
CA PRO A 200 -13.92 -4.69 -9.64
C PRO A 200 -14.73 -3.40 -9.49
N LYS A 201 -15.42 -2.97 -10.57
CA LYS A 201 -16.48 -1.96 -10.44
C LYS A 201 -17.84 -2.59 -10.25
N ASP A 202 -18.06 -3.78 -10.78
CA ASP A 202 -19.30 -4.50 -10.55
C ASP A 202 -18.97 -5.98 -10.38
N PHE A 203 -19.60 -6.58 -9.38
CA PHE A 203 -19.48 -8.00 -9.07
C PHE A 203 -20.36 -8.88 -9.98
N THR A 204 -21.32 -8.29 -10.67
CA THR A 204 -22.33 -8.94 -11.49
C THR A 204 -22.14 -8.70 -12.99
N ASP A 205 -21.48 -7.61 -13.39
CA ASP A 205 -21.22 -7.29 -14.79
C ASP A 205 -19.97 -8.02 -15.31
N PRO A 206 -20.11 -8.94 -16.29
CA PRO A 206 -18.96 -9.63 -16.88
C PRO A 206 -18.00 -8.71 -17.63
N SER A 207 -18.44 -7.52 -18.05
CA SER A 207 -17.65 -6.55 -18.80
C SER A 207 -16.75 -5.67 -17.93
N PHE A 208 -16.99 -5.62 -16.60
CA PHE A 208 -16.22 -4.80 -15.67
C PHE A 208 -15.83 -5.55 -14.39
N LYS A 209 -15.27 -6.76 -14.56
CA LYS A 209 -14.83 -7.62 -13.44
C LYS A 209 -13.63 -7.07 -12.65
N GLY A 210 -12.96 -6.02 -13.14
CA GLY A 210 -11.72 -5.48 -12.58
C GLY A 210 -10.52 -5.84 -13.45
N PHE A 211 -9.30 -5.82 -12.88
CA PHE A 211 -8.01 -5.98 -13.57
C PHE A 211 -7.28 -7.23 -13.10
N THR A 212 -6.44 -7.81 -13.96
CA THR A 212 -5.41 -8.76 -13.51
C THR A 212 -4.25 -8.01 -12.84
N LEU A 213 -3.39 -8.73 -12.11
CA LEU A 213 -2.18 -8.14 -11.55
C LEU A 213 -1.26 -7.60 -12.66
N ASN A 214 -1.11 -8.32 -13.77
CA ASN A 214 -0.31 -7.87 -14.91
C ASN A 214 -0.85 -6.57 -15.53
N GLU A 215 -2.16 -6.43 -15.66
CA GLU A 215 -2.77 -5.17 -16.14
C GLU A 215 -2.46 -4.01 -15.18
N LEU A 216 -2.56 -4.24 -13.86
CA LEU A 216 -2.19 -3.25 -12.85
C LEU A 216 -0.73 -2.83 -12.96
N LEU A 217 0.19 -3.79 -13.05
CA LEU A 217 1.63 -3.51 -13.05
C LEU A 217 2.10 -2.83 -14.34
N THR A 218 1.63 -3.30 -15.49
CA THR A 218 1.99 -2.72 -16.78
C THR A 218 1.25 -1.42 -17.06
N GLY A 219 0.01 -1.27 -16.56
CA GLY A 219 -0.92 -0.22 -16.97
C GLY A 219 -1.50 -0.44 -18.37
N ILE A 220 -1.30 -1.62 -18.95
CA ILE A 220 -1.76 -2.01 -20.28
C ILE A 220 -2.91 -2.98 -20.10
N THR A 221 -4.06 -2.69 -20.70
CA THR A 221 -5.20 -3.60 -20.79
C THR A 221 -5.55 -3.90 -22.25
N LYS A 222 -6.18 -5.05 -22.48
CA LYS A 222 -6.76 -5.40 -23.79
C LYS A 222 -8.07 -4.65 -24.06
N GLU A 223 -8.72 -4.13 -23.02
CA GLU A 223 -9.97 -3.38 -23.12
C GLU A 223 -9.72 -1.98 -23.71
N LYS A 224 -10.50 -1.60 -24.73
CA LYS A 224 -10.35 -0.31 -25.43
C LYS A 224 -11.22 0.80 -24.84
N ASN A 225 -11.98 0.50 -23.78
CA ASN A 225 -12.81 1.46 -23.09
C ASN A 225 -11.98 2.51 -22.33
N LYS A 226 -12.15 3.79 -22.68
CA LYS A 226 -11.45 4.92 -22.04
C LYS A 226 -11.72 5.02 -20.53
N GLN A 227 -12.93 4.70 -20.08
CA GLN A 227 -13.27 4.73 -18.65
C GLN A 227 -12.58 3.59 -17.88
N TYR A 228 -12.35 2.46 -18.55
CA TYR A 228 -11.62 1.33 -17.99
C TYR A 228 -10.14 1.69 -17.83
N GLN A 229 -9.50 2.25 -18.87
CA GLN A 229 -8.12 2.75 -18.77
C GLN A 229 -7.95 3.88 -17.75
N ALA A 230 -8.87 4.84 -17.69
CA ALA A 230 -8.82 5.91 -16.70
C ALA A 230 -8.91 5.37 -15.27
N TYR A 231 -9.68 4.30 -15.06
CA TYR A 231 -9.74 3.64 -13.77
C TYR A 231 -8.48 2.84 -13.46
N LEU A 232 -7.90 2.13 -14.43
CA LEU A 232 -6.61 1.46 -14.30
C LEU A 232 -5.52 2.44 -13.84
N ASN A 233 -5.42 3.58 -14.51
CA ASN A 233 -4.46 4.63 -14.15
C ASN A 233 -4.68 5.18 -12.73
N LYS A 234 -5.92 5.14 -12.20
CA LYS A 234 -6.24 5.57 -10.84
C LYS A 234 -5.80 4.56 -9.78
N VAL A 235 -5.86 3.26 -10.08
CA VAL A 235 -5.59 2.18 -9.09
C VAL A 235 -4.26 1.47 -9.30
N LYS A 236 -3.55 1.78 -10.38
CA LYS A 236 -2.23 1.21 -10.73
C LYS A 236 -1.22 1.48 -9.61
N PRO A 237 -0.50 0.46 -9.09
CA PRO A 237 0.58 0.67 -8.14
C PRO A 237 1.80 1.34 -8.80
N THR A 238 2.52 2.16 -8.03
CA THR A 238 3.83 2.71 -8.42
C THR A 238 4.92 1.70 -8.15
N ASN A 239 5.64 1.31 -9.20
CA ASN A 239 6.74 0.36 -9.10
C ASN A 239 6.39 -0.92 -8.30
N GLY A 240 5.17 -1.44 -8.50
CA GLY A 240 4.71 -2.62 -7.77
C GLY A 240 4.26 -2.39 -6.33
N TRP A 241 4.27 -1.15 -5.85
CA TRP A 241 3.79 -0.76 -4.52
C TRP A 241 2.47 0.00 -4.61
N SER A 242 1.51 -0.36 -3.78
CA SER A 242 0.30 0.41 -3.56
C SER A 242 0.45 1.23 -2.29
N ILE A 243 0.19 2.54 -2.36
CA ILE A 243 0.34 3.46 -1.23
C ILE A 243 -1.04 4.05 -0.92
N LYS A 244 -1.52 3.83 0.31
CA LYS A 244 -2.88 4.17 0.72
C LYS A 244 -2.89 4.87 2.08
N LEU A 245 -3.92 5.68 2.32
CA LEU A 245 -4.39 5.98 3.67
C LEU A 245 -5.58 5.08 4.01
N ILE A 246 -5.57 4.53 5.22
CA ILE A 246 -6.67 3.76 5.82
C ILE A 246 -7.07 4.39 7.15
N GLU A 247 -8.26 4.04 7.64
CA GLU A 247 -8.63 4.31 9.03
C GLU A 247 -7.82 3.39 9.96
N ASN A 248 -7.31 3.93 11.08
CA ASN A 248 -6.60 3.13 12.09
C ASN A 248 -7.59 2.39 13.01
N LEU A 249 -8.31 1.43 12.43
CA LEU A 249 -9.31 0.61 13.11
C LEU A 249 -8.84 -0.85 13.08
N PRO A 250 -8.19 -1.35 14.13
CA PRO A 250 -7.81 -2.76 14.19
C PRO A 250 -9.04 -3.68 14.18
N ASP A 251 -10.17 -3.19 14.67
CA ASP A 251 -11.47 -3.85 14.56
C ASP A 251 -12.47 -3.00 13.81
N LEU A 252 -13.27 -3.64 12.96
CA LEU A 252 -14.33 -2.99 12.22
C LEU A 252 -15.50 -2.58 13.13
N PRO A 253 -16.14 -1.41 12.91
CA PRO A 253 -17.33 -1.02 13.65
C PRO A 253 -18.46 -2.02 13.43
N ALA A 254 -19.03 -2.53 14.52
CA ALA A 254 -20.26 -3.33 14.45
C ALA A 254 -21.45 -2.47 13.97
N LYS A 255 -22.54 -3.13 13.58
CA LYS A 255 -23.78 -2.45 13.20
C LYS A 255 -24.21 -1.42 14.25
N GLY A 256 -24.42 -0.17 13.83
CA GLY A 256 -24.81 0.94 14.69
C GLY A 256 -23.69 1.53 15.57
N GLN A 257 -22.45 1.05 15.46
CA GLN A 257 -21.30 1.52 16.27
C GLN A 257 -20.34 2.42 15.47
N GLY A 258 -20.61 2.67 14.20
CA GLY A 258 -19.80 3.54 13.35
C GLY A 258 -19.97 5.00 13.74
N LYS A 259 -18.86 5.72 13.87
CA LYS A 259 -18.88 7.15 14.20
C LYS A 259 -19.12 7.99 12.96
N THR A 260 -19.74 9.16 13.13
CA THR A 260 -19.80 10.19 12.09
C THR A 260 -18.63 11.16 12.29
N LEU A 261 -17.73 11.20 11.32
CA LEU A 261 -16.57 12.08 11.30
C LEU A 261 -16.85 13.28 10.38
N ARG A 262 -16.40 14.47 10.75
CA ARG A 262 -16.79 15.72 10.09
C ARG A 262 -15.58 16.59 9.76
N HIS A 263 -15.49 17.00 8.50
CA HIS A 263 -14.53 18.00 8.03
C HIS A 263 -14.98 19.42 8.39
N SER A 264 -14.04 20.36 8.48
CA SER A 264 -14.32 21.78 8.78
C SER A 264 -15.26 22.46 7.79
N SER A 265 -15.33 21.98 6.54
CA SER A 265 -16.29 22.42 5.51
C SER A 265 -17.74 22.00 5.81
N GLY A 266 -17.98 21.20 6.85
CA GLY A 266 -19.29 20.66 7.22
C GLY A 266 -19.59 19.29 6.59
N GLN A 267 -18.79 18.82 5.63
CA GLN A 267 -18.93 17.48 5.04
C GLN A 267 -18.72 16.40 6.10
N ALA A 268 -19.68 15.49 6.23
CA ALA A 268 -19.65 14.40 7.20
C ALA A 268 -19.62 13.04 6.48
N ARG A 269 -18.93 12.08 7.09
CA ARG A 269 -18.83 10.70 6.62
C ARG A 269 -19.03 9.76 7.79
N LYS A 270 -19.98 8.84 7.67
CA LYS A 270 -20.23 7.79 8.66
C LYS A 270 -19.28 6.63 8.39
N GLN A 271 -18.62 6.14 9.44
CA GLN A 271 -17.82 4.92 9.36
C GLN A 271 -18.61 3.75 8.80
N LEU A 272 -17.95 2.96 7.97
CA LEU A 272 -18.52 1.73 7.43
C LEU A 272 -18.71 0.75 8.58
N GLU A 273 -19.95 0.30 8.75
CA GLU A 273 -20.36 -0.64 9.79
C GLU A 273 -20.58 -2.02 9.19
N ALA A 274 -20.41 -3.06 9.98
CA ALA A 274 -20.76 -4.43 9.66
C ALA A 274 -22.25 -4.62 9.31
N ASN A 275 -22.61 -5.84 8.86
CA ASN A 275 -23.98 -6.27 8.52
C ASN A 275 -24.50 -5.73 7.17
N GLN A 276 -23.65 -5.73 6.14
CA GLN A 276 -24.05 -5.57 4.74
C GLN A 276 -23.33 -6.64 3.88
N SER A 277 -23.80 -6.87 2.66
CA SER A 277 -23.12 -7.79 1.73
C SER A 277 -21.94 -7.12 1.03
N PRO A 278 -20.99 -7.89 0.45
CA PRO A 278 -19.95 -7.35 -0.42
C PRO A 278 -20.51 -6.43 -1.51
N ILE A 279 -21.60 -6.84 -2.19
CA ILE A 279 -22.25 -6.04 -3.25
C ILE A 279 -22.73 -4.70 -2.69
N ASP A 280 -23.36 -4.70 -1.52
CA ASP A 280 -23.87 -3.47 -0.90
C ASP A 280 -22.72 -2.52 -0.55
N TYR A 281 -21.62 -3.04 -0.01
CA TYR A 281 -20.44 -2.21 0.29
C TYR A 281 -19.81 -1.62 -0.96
N LEU A 282 -19.66 -2.42 -2.03
CA LEU A 282 -19.09 -1.93 -3.30
C LEU A 282 -19.95 -0.81 -3.88
N LYS A 283 -21.27 -1.02 -3.98
CA LYS A 283 -22.22 0.00 -4.44
C LYS A 283 -22.17 1.24 -3.56
N LYS A 284 -22.11 1.07 -2.24
CA LYS A 284 -22.03 2.19 -1.30
C LYS A 284 -20.78 3.05 -1.52
N LEU A 285 -19.62 2.44 -1.74
CA LEU A 285 -18.40 3.21 -2.04
C LEU A 285 -18.46 3.95 -3.39
N GLN A 286 -19.30 3.50 -4.32
CA GLN A 286 -19.42 4.07 -5.66
C GLN A 286 -20.51 5.14 -5.77
N GLU A 287 -21.64 4.93 -5.10
CA GLU A 287 -22.87 5.70 -5.30
C GLU A 287 -23.09 6.75 -4.22
N ASP A 288 -22.63 6.51 -2.99
CA ASP A 288 -22.88 7.41 -1.88
C ASP A 288 -21.76 8.48 -1.80
N PRO A 289 -22.09 9.78 -1.99
CA PRO A 289 -21.10 10.85 -2.08
C PRO A 289 -20.22 11.01 -0.84
N GLN A 290 -20.65 10.53 0.34
CA GLN A 290 -19.83 10.62 1.55
C GLN A 290 -18.55 9.76 1.45
N TYR A 291 -18.60 8.69 0.65
CA TYR A 291 -17.49 7.77 0.42
C TYR A 291 -16.74 8.06 -0.89
N ALA A 292 -16.98 9.20 -1.53
CA ALA A 292 -16.27 9.58 -2.73
C ALA A 292 -14.75 9.50 -2.54
N ASN A 293 -14.06 8.93 -3.53
CA ASN A 293 -12.62 8.65 -3.54
C ASN A 293 -12.14 7.54 -2.59
N GLU A 294 -13.05 6.83 -1.93
CA GLU A 294 -12.71 5.62 -1.19
C GLU A 294 -12.78 4.37 -2.09
N MET A 295 -11.98 3.35 -1.77
CA MET A 295 -12.04 2.02 -2.37
C MET A 295 -11.80 0.93 -1.33
N GLY A 296 -12.25 -0.29 -1.60
CA GLY A 296 -11.98 -1.42 -0.72
C GLY A 296 -10.49 -1.77 -0.62
N LEU A 297 -10.19 -2.70 0.28
CA LEU A 297 -8.88 -3.33 0.38
C LEU A 297 -8.81 -4.61 -0.46
N VAL A 298 -7.59 -4.95 -0.88
CA VAL A 298 -7.24 -6.28 -1.41
C VAL A 298 -6.61 -7.14 -0.30
N ILE A 299 -6.40 -8.43 -0.54
CA ILE A 299 -5.80 -9.34 0.46
C ILE A 299 -4.41 -8.93 0.90
N GLN A 300 -3.59 -8.41 -0.03
CA GLN A 300 -2.25 -7.92 0.29
C GLN A 300 -2.30 -6.75 1.27
N ASP A 301 -3.26 -5.83 1.13
CA ASP A 301 -3.43 -4.72 2.07
C ASP A 301 -3.76 -5.22 3.47
N TRP A 302 -4.67 -6.20 3.56
CA TRP A 302 -5.08 -6.76 4.84
C TRP A 302 -3.92 -7.47 5.54
N LEU A 303 -3.17 -8.30 4.80
CA LEU A 303 -2.02 -9.03 5.33
C LEU A 303 -0.91 -8.08 5.79
N ILE A 304 -0.59 -7.05 5.00
CA ILE A 304 0.41 -6.04 5.38
C ILE A 304 -0.05 -5.28 6.61
N TYR A 305 -1.31 -4.86 6.67
CA TYR A 305 -1.85 -4.18 7.84
C TYR A 305 -1.81 -5.08 9.09
N ALA A 306 -2.17 -6.36 8.95
CA ALA A 306 -2.12 -7.34 10.03
C ALA A 306 -0.68 -7.57 10.52
N ILE A 307 0.29 -7.75 9.61
CA ILE A 307 1.72 -7.90 9.93
C ILE A 307 2.22 -6.68 10.69
N ILE A 308 1.96 -5.48 10.17
CA ILE A 308 2.41 -4.23 10.79
C ILE A 308 1.79 -4.08 12.16
N HIS A 309 0.47 -4.25 12.28
CA HIS A 309 -0.22 -4.10 13.55
C HIS A 309 0.28 -5.10 14.58
N LEU A 310 0.32 -6.39 14.25
CA LEU A 310 0.78 -7.45 15.14
C LEU A 310 2.23 -7.25 15.59
N GLN A 311 3.12 -6.85 14.69
CA GLN A 311 4.52 -6.62 15.06
C GLN A 311 4.66 -5.44 16.03
N GLN A 312 3.90 -4.37 15.81
CA GLN A 312 3.97 -3.12 16.58
C GLN A 312 3.23 -3.16 17.91
N THR A 313 2.08 -3.83 17.97
CA THR A 313 1.17 -3.78 19.13
C THR A 313 1.07 -5.11 19.87
N ASN A 314 1.57 -6.20 19.26
CA ASN A 314 1.33 -7.58 19.71
C ASN A 314 -0.14 -8.02 19.59
N GLN A 315 -1.01 -7.21 18.97
CA GLN A 315 -2.43 -7.50 18.83
C GLN A 315 -2.80 -7.97 17.43
N GLN A 316 -3.76 -8.88 17.35
CA GLN A 316 -4.44 -9.25 16.10
C GLN A 316 -5.43 -8.17 15.67
N ILE A 317 -5.73 -8.13 14.37
CA ILE A 317 -6.82 -7.32 13.82
C ILE A 317 -8.03 -8.20 13.49
N ASP A 318 -9.21 -7.59 13.37
CA ASP A 318 -10.45 -8.27 12.98
C ASP A 318 -10.81 -9.46 13.86
N ASP A 319 -10.75 -9.22 15.16
CA ASP A 319 -11.06 -10.21 16.19
C ASP A 319 -12.55 -10.13 16.61
N GLN A 320 -13.02 -11.10 17.40
CA GLN A 320 -14.39 -11.16 17.94
C GLN A 320 -15.49 -11.21 16.87
N ALA A 321 -15.32 -12.07 15.86
CA ALA A 321 -16.24 -12.23 14.73
C ALA A 321 -16.39 -10.97 13.84
N ARG A 322 -15.43 -10.04 13.89
CA ARG A 322 -15.38 -8.85 13.03
C ARG A 322 -14.64 -9.15 11.73
N ALA A 323 -15.30 -9.83 10.80
CA ALA A 323 -14.67 -10.18 9.54
C ALA A 323 -14.61 -9.00 8.57
N CYS A 324 -13.53 -8.88 7.81
CA CYS A 324 -13.35 -7.86 6.78
C CYS A 324 -13.55 -8.47 5.39
N TYR A 325 -14.60 -8.05 4.69
CA TYR A 325 -14.69 -8.22 3.24
C TYR A 325 -13.62 -7.37 2.55
N LEU A 326 -12.93 -7.95 1.57
CA LEU A 326 -11.90 -7.28 0.78
C LEU A 326 -12.42 -6.99 -0.61
N ILE A 327 -13.37 -6.05 -0.67
CA ILE A 327 -14.20 -5.79 -1.86
C ILE A 327 -13.45 -5.17 -3.04
N ALA A 328 -12.17 -4.82 -2.88
CA ALA A 328 -11.32 -4.48 -4.03
C ALA A 328 -10.72 -5.72 -4.68
N SER A 329 -11.19 -6.91 -4.34
CA SER A 329 -10.81 -8.14 -5.02
C SER A 329 -11.96 -9.12 -5.15
N LEU A 330 -11.90 -9.96 -6.17
CA LEU A 330 -12.70 -11.17 -6.34
C LEU A 330 -11.76 -12.35 -6.46
N VAL A 331 -12.04 -13.45 -5.77
CA VAL A 331 -11.28 -14.70 -5.87
C VAL A 331 -12.24 -15.82 -6.19
N SER A 332 -12.09 -16.45 -7.35
CA SER A 332 -12.95 -17.55 -7.82
C SER A 332 -14.45 -17.23 -7.75
N GLY A 333 -14.83 -15.97 -8.01
CA GLY A 333 -16.22 -15.50 -7.98
C GLY A 333 -16.78 -15.17 -6.59
N GLY A 334 -16.01 -15.36 -5.52
CA GLY A 334 -16.36 -14.95 -4.16
C GLY A 334 -15.64 -13.67 -3.72
N ALA A 335 -16.18 -13.01 -2.70
CA ALA A 335 -15.50 -11.90 -2.03
C ALA A 335 -14.53 -12.48 -0.99
N PRO A 336 -13.23 -12.14 -1.07
CA PRO A 336 -12.27 -12.52 -0.04
C PRO A 336 -12.68 -11.96 1.33
N VAL A 337 -12.50 -12.77 2.37
CA VAL A 337 -12.80 -12.43 3.77
C VAL A 337 -11.59 -12.74 4.64
N CYS A 338 -11.26 -11.84 5.56
CA CYS A 338 -10.22 -12.07 6.54
C CYS A 338 -10.67 -11.73 7.96
N ARG A 339 -10.21 -12.53 8.93
CA ARG A 339 -10.42 -12.30 10.37
C ARG A 339 -9.43 -13.08 11.22
N TRP A 340 -9.42 -12.80 12.52
CA TRP A 340 -9.00 -13.77 13.51
C TRP A 340 -10.19 -14.66 13.92
N ASP A 341 -10.09 -15.97 13.73
CA ASP A 341 -11.10 -16.93 14.19
C ASP A 341 -10.71 -17.49 15.56
N ARG A 342 -11.41 -17.03 16.61
CA ARG A 342 -11.20 -17.51 17.98
C ARG A 342 -11.57 -18.99 18.16
N TYR A 343 -12.48 -19.54 17.36
CA TYR A 343 -12.84 -20.96 17.47
C TYR A 343 -11.76 -21.86 16.87
N GLY A 344 -11.27 -21.49 15.68
CA GLY A 344 -10.12 -22.13 15.05
C GLY A 344 -8.79 -21.81 15.71
N CYS A 345 -8.71 -20.77 16.56
CA CYS A 345 -7.48 -20.26 17.17
C CYS A 345 -6.42 -19.89 16.11
N GLN A 346 -6.86 -19.34 14.99
CA GLN A 346 -6.05 -19.11 13.79
C GLN A 346 -6.54 -17.87 13.03
N ALA A 347 -5.69 -17.31 12.18
CA ALA A 347 -6.16 -16.37 11.16
C ALA A 347 -6.97 -17.13 10.10
N ASP A 348 -8.08 -16.56 9.66
CA ASP A 348 -8.99 -17.16 8.68
C ASP A 348 -8.96 -16.30 7.42
N LEU A 349 -8.34 -16.81 6.36
CA LEU A 349 -8.35 -16.25 5.02
C LEU A 349 -9.32 -17.07 4.17
N SER A 350 -10.58 -16.64 4.11
CA SER A 350 -11.66 -17.34 3.41
C SER A 350 -12.25 -16.54 2.26
N GLY A 351 -13.27 -17.09 1.62
CA GLY A 351 -14.12 -16.40 0.66
C GLY A 351 -15.58 -16.60 1.01
N ASP A 352 -16.41 -15.64 0.63
CA ASP A 352 -17.85 -15.66 0.87
C ASP A 352 -18.62 -15.28 -0.40
N ASN A 353 -19.91 -15.62 -0.41
CA ASN A 353 -20.81 -15.28 -1.50
C ASN A 353 -21.09 -13.77 -1.51
N LEU A 354 -21.13 -13.18 -2.71
CA LEU A 354 -21.22 -11.73 -2.91
C LEU A 354 -22.52 -11.10 -2.38
N GLY A 355 -23.58 -11.89 -2.24
CA GLY A 355 -24.88 -11.45 -1.71
C GLY A 355 -25.15 -11.85 -0.26
N VAL A 356 -24.23 -12.55 0.40
CA VAL A 356 -24.39 -12.93 1.81
C VAL A 356 -23.98 -11.74 2.68
N SER A 357 -24.75 -11.52 3.75
CA SER A 357 -24.40 -10.57 4.80
C SER A 357 -24.20 -11.34 6.10
N GLY A 358 -23.19 -10.94 6.86
CA GLY A 358 -22.95 -11.44 8.22
C GLY A 358 -23.03 -10.31 9.23
N SER A 359 -23.64 -10.57 10.40
CA SER A 359 -23.81 -9.54 11.44
C SER A 359 -22.49 -8.95 11.95
N GLY A 360 -21.41 -9.73 11.88
CA GLY A 360 -20.05 -9.30 12.19
C GLY A 360 -19.17 -8.98 10.97
N TYR A 361 -19.70 -9.01 9.75
CA TYR A 361 -18.89 -8.83 8.55
C TYR A 361 -19.02 -7.39 8.07
N GLY A 362 -17.88 -6.72 7.93
CA GLY A 362 -17.76 -5.33 7.50
C GLY A 362 -16.76 -5.16 6.36
N VAL A 363 -16.31 -3.92 6.16
CA VAL A 363 -15.31 -3.58 5.14
C VAL A 363 -14.40 -2.47 5.64
N ARG A 364 -13.12 -2.54 5.31
CA ARG A 364 -12.23 -1.38 5.34
C ARG A 364 -12.20 -0.73 3.97
N SER A 365 -12.28 0.60 3.98
CA SER A 365 -11.97 1.38 2.80
C SER A 365 -10.63 2.09 2.96
N SER A 366 -10.14 2.58 1.84
CA SER A 366 -8.86 3.26 1.71
C SER A 366 -8.96 4.41 0.71
N VAL A 367 -8.03 5.34 0.81
CA VAL A 367 -7.82 6.41 -0.16
C VAL A 367 -6.43 6.24 -0.73
N MET A 368 -6.33 6.03 -2.04
CA MET A 368 -5.04 5.91 -2.72
C MET A 368 -4.29 7.25 -2.65
N LEU A 369 -3.01 7.20 -2.31
CA LEU A 369 -2.09 8.28 -2.67
C LEU A 369 -1.79 8.15 -4.17
N PRO A 370 -1.46 9.25 -4.86
CA PRO A 370 -1.20 9.21 -6.28
C PRO A 370 -0.07 8.25 -6.57
N GLN A 371 -0.25 7.55 -7.67
CA GLN A 371 0.70 6.62 -8.21
C GLN A 371 1.07 7.18 -9.58
N THR A 372 2.36 7.15 -9.91
CA THR A 372 2.95 7.70 -11.13
C THR A 372 2.05 7.53 -12.36
N ILE A 373 1.68 8.65 -12.98
CA ILE A 373 1.33 8.64 -14.40
C ILE A 373 2.67 8.39 -15.09
N GLY A 374 2.89 7.18 -15.61
CA GLY A 374 4.08 6.91 -16.40
C GLY A 374 4.22 7.99 -17.47
N LEU A 375 5.37 8.67 -17.47
CA LEU A 375 5.75 9.61 -18.53
C LEU A 375 5.93 8.87 -19.85
#